data_AF-B4K8Y4-F1
#
_entry.id   AF-B4K8Y4-F1
#
_cell.length_a   1.000
_cell.length_b   1.000
_cell.length_c   1.000
_cell.angle_alpha   90.00
_cell.angle_beta   90.00
_cell.angle_gamma   90.00
#
_symmetry.space_group_name_H-M   'P 1'
#
loop_
_entity.id
_entity.type
_entity.pdbx_description
1 polymer ?
#
loop_
_entity_poly.entity_id
_entity_poly.type
_entity_poly.pdbx_seq_one_letter_code
_entity_poly.pdbx_strand_id
1 'polypeptide(L)'
;MTDSYLLRCASDKRATVRISNVRHQSTIVNKTLTSCYQLSCAASLYLDEVSTTTVPATCLFEDEMWGDEDIRKFYFCFDNVPILSECEEGYYFVKNATDSGCLPAKLMNPACVNLDVTVGPCTGNNLLQPQVSEVLTNFWLCREEGAAPVELTCPEDQVFIKQDGYLGCFDWQTYRSVRGCPAQ
;
A
#
# COMPACT_ATOMS: atom_id res chain seq x y z
N MET A 1 -16.22 -37.60 24.95
CA MET A 1 -16.67 -37.79 23.57
C MET A 1 -16.21 -36.57 22.79
N THR A 2 -15.21 -36.78 21.95
CA THR A 2 -14.65 -35.83 21.00
C THR A 2 -15.54 -35.77 19.76
N ASP A 3 -15.75 -34.58 19.21
CA ASP A 3 -15.96 -34.44 17.78
C ASP A 3 -14.96 -33.43 17.22
N SER A 4 -14.33 -33.83 16.11
CA SER A 4 -13.19 -33.16 15.47
C SER A 4 -13.62 -32.75 14.07
N TYR A 5 -13.36 -31.50 13.67
CA TYR A 5 -13.35 -31.11 12.26
C TYR A 5 -11.94 -30.68 11.86
N LEU A 6 -11.41 -31.34 10.82
CA LEU A 6 -10.10 -31.17 10.20
C LEU A 6 -10.27 -30.35 8.92
N LEU A 7 -9.53 -29.25 8.79
CA LEU A 7 -9.16 -28.69 7.49
C LEU A 7 -7.64 -28.63 7.40
N ARG A 8 -7.10 -29.32 6.40
CA ARG A 8 -5.68 -29.52 6.13
C ARG A 8 -5.16 -28.37 5.28
N CYS A 9 -4.11 -27.69 5.75
CA CYS A 9 -3.13 -27.05 4.88
C CYS A 9 -1.77 -27.73 5.10
N ALA A 10 -1.22 -28.26 4.02
CA ALA A 10 0.07 -28.91 3.97
C ALA A 10 1.17 -27.86 3.83
N SER A 11 1.97 -27.67 4.89
CA SER A 11 3.42 -27.49 4.85
C SER A 11 3.89 -27.18 6.28
N ASP A 12 4.84 -27.97 6.75
CA ASP A 12 5.38 -28.08 8.11
C ASP A 12 5.76 -26.74 8.78
N LYS A 13 5.11 -26.43 9.92
CA LYS A 13 5.69 -26.51 11.28
C LYS A 13 4.62 -26.16 12.34
N ARG A 14 4.40 -27.10 13.26
CA ARG A 14 3.37 -27.05 14.32
C ARG A 14 3.65 -25.96 15.37
N ALA A 15 2.67 -25.11 15.64
CA ALA A 15 2.52 -24.48 16.95
C ALA A 15 1.03 -24.52 17.36
N THR A 16 0.75 -25.15 18.49
CA THR A 16 -0.60 -25.29 19.05
C THR A 16 -0.79 -24.25 20.14
N VAL A 17 -1.63 -23.24 19.91
CA VAL A 17 -1.98 -22.25 20.94
C VAL A 17 -3.20 -22.76 21.71
N ARG A 18 -3.01 -23.11 22.99
CA ARG A 18 -4.11 -23.35 23.94
C ARG A 18 -4.32 -22.09 24.76
N ILE A 19 -5.45 -21.41 24.55
CA ILE A 19 -5.91 -20.34 25.45
C ILE A 19 -6.63 -21.01 26.62
N SER A 20 -5.99 -21.01 27.79
CA SER A 20 -6.61 -21.40 29.05
C SER A 20 -6.85 -20.12 29.85
N ASN A 21 -8.12 -19.77 30.04
CA ASN A 21 -8.55 -18.62 30.81
C ASN A 21 -8.50 -19.00 32.30
N VAL A 22 -7.49 -18.57 33.05
CA VAL A 22 -7.47 -18.74 34.52
C VAL A 22 -7.07 -17.45 35.21
N ARG A 23 -8.00 -17.03 36.05
CA ARG A 23 -8.03 -15.89 36.94
C ARG A 23 -7.01 -16.08 38.08
N HIS A 24 -6.31 -15.00 38.43
CA HIS A 24 -5.67 -14.72 39.72
C HIS A 24 -4.42 -15.51 40.18
N GLN A 25 -3.39 -14.69 40.44
CA GLN A 25 -2.46 -14.73 41.57
C GLN A 25 -1.27 -15.72 41.57
N SER A 26 -0.11 -15.09 41.78
CA SER A 26 0.95 -15.47 42.73
C SER A 26 2.24 -16.12 42.22
N THR A 27 3.29 -15.30 42.32
CA THR A 27 4.62 -15.61 42.88
C THR A 27 5.57 -16.50 42.08
N ILE A 28 6.67 -15.91 41.60
CA ILE A 28 7.91 -16.65 41.35
C ILE A 28 9.04 -15.97 42.13
N VAL A 29 9.58 -16.72 43.09
CA VAL A 29 10.79 -16.39 43.86
C VAL A 29 12.03 -16.81 43.08
N ASN A 30 12.94 -15.85 42.94
CA ASN A 30 14.38 -15.88 42.67
C ASN A 30 15.11 -17.21 42.46
N LYS A 31 15.94 -17.23 41.41
CA LYS A 31 17.29 -17.82 41.49
C LYS A 31 18.30 -16.96 40.73
N THR A 32 19.15 -16.29 41.51
CA THR A 32 20.30 -15.48 41.11
C THR A 32 21.54 -16.36 40.86
N LEU A 33 22.33 -16.02 39.83
CA LEU A 33 23.79 -16.26 39.70
C LEU A 33 24.27 -15.36 38.54
N THR A 34 24.68 -14.11 38.83
CA THR A 34 26.06 -13.64 38.97
C THR A 34 26.65 -13.09 37.66
N SER A 35 26.66 -11.74 37.61
CA SER A 35 27.71 -10.84 37.12
C SER A 35 28.42 -11.16 35.80
N CYS A 36 28.15 -10.36 34.76
CA CYS A 36 29.17 -9.82 33.86
C CYS A 36 28.60 -8.66 33.01
N TYR A 37 29.16 -7.48 33.23
CA TYR A 37 29.34 -6.34 32.32
C TYR A 37 28.16 -5.82 31.47
N GLN A 38 27.76 -4.59 31.82
CA GLN A 38 26.96 -3.66 31.04
C GLN A 38 27.48 -3.52 29.59
N LEU A 39 26.71 -4.01 28.61
CA LEU A 39 26.65 -3.41 27.28
C LEU A 39 25.25 -2.82 27.10
N SER A 40 25.18 -1.50 27.02
CA SER A 40 23.98 -0.78 26.63
C SER A 40 23.65 -1.08 25.16
N CYS A 41 22.86 -2.12 24.91
CA CYS A 41 22.15 -2.24 23.64
C CYS A 41 20.88 -1.41 23.78
N ALA A 42 20.93 -0.17 23.30
CA ALA A 42 19.71 0.56 22.96
C ALA A 42 19.00 -0.29 21.90
N ALA A 43 17.96 -1.01 22.31
CA ALA A 43 17.01 -1.57 21.37
C ALA A 43 16.24 -0.37 20.80
N SER A 44 16.73 0.16 19.67
CA SER A 44 15.91 1.03 18.83
C SER A 44 14.69 0.21 18.43
N LEU A 45 13.56 0.50 19.07
CA LEU A 45 12.26 0.14 18.56
C LEU A 45 12.12 0.94 17.26
N TYR A 46 12.37 0.29 16.13
CA TYR A 46 11.86 0.77 14.86
C TYR A 46 10.34 0.72 14.99
N LEU A 47 9.72 1.88 15.10
CA LEU A 47 8.32 2.05 14.75
C LEU A 47 8.28 1.81 13.23
N ASP A 48 7.75 0.67 12.82
CA ASP A 48 7.22 0.54 11.46
C ASP A 48 6.26 1.71 11.26
N GLU A 49 6.52 2.53 10.25
CA GLU A 49 5.57 3.53 9.80
C GLU A 49 4.26 2.81 9.50
N VAL A 50 3.22 3.20 10.24
CA VAL A 50 1.85 2.80 9.99
C VAL A 50 1.51 3.28 8.59
N SER A 51 1.33 2.35 7.63
CA SER A 51 0.57 2.65 6.42
C SER A 51 -0.82 3.13 6.85
N THR A 52 -1.11 4.41 6.61
CA THR A 52 -2.35 5.07 7.05
C THR A 52 -3.50 4.83 6.07
N THR A 53 -3.72 3.59 5.63
CA THR A 53 -4.99 3.22 4.98
C THR A 53 -6.03 2.96 6.06
N THR A 54 -6.52 4.02 6.70
CA THR A 54 -7.57 3.92 7.72
C THR A 54 -8.92 3.75 7.03
N VAL A 55 -9.36 2.49 6.89
CA VAL A 55 -10.75 2.19 6.53
C VAL A 55 -11.67 2.95 7.51
N PRO A 56 -12.66 3.73 7.02
CA PRO A 56 -13.57 4.46 7.88
C PRO A 56 -14.24 3.55 8.92
N ALA A 57 -14.49 4.04 10.13
CA ALA A 57 -15.15 3.23 11.16
C ALA A 57 -16.63 2.94 10.85
N THR A 58 -17.25 3.74 9.99
CA THR A 58 -18.65 3.65 9.56
C THR A 58 -18.75 3.99 8.08
N CYS A 59 -19.78 3.48 7.40
CA CYS A 59 -20.05 3.84 6.02
C CYS A 59 -20.25 5.36 5.87
N LEU A 60 -19.58 5.96 4.89
CA LEU A 60 -19.82 7.36 4.53
C LEU A 60 -21.10 7.51 3.70
N PHE A 61 -21.34 6.52 2.83
CA PHE A 61 -22.56 6.41 2.05
C PHE A 61 -23.09 4.98 2.16
N GLU A 62 -24.39 4.81 2.43
CA GLU A 62 -24.99 3.48 2.61
C GLU A 62 -25.20 2.75 1.27
N ASP A 63 -25.66 3.48 0.25
CA ASP A 63 -26.05 2.90 -1.03
C ASP A 63 -25.12 3.27 -2.20
N GLU A 64 -24.00 3.95 -1.92
CA GLU A 64 -23.09 4.43 -2.95
C GLU A 64 -21.64 4.05 -2.65
N MET A 65 -20.87 3.87 -3.72
CA MET A 65 -19.42 3.76 -3.63
C MET A 65 -18.79 5.15 -3.38
N TRP A 66 -17.60 5.21 -2.81
CA TRP A 66 -16.83 6.45 -2.70
C TRP A 66 -15.32 6.18 -2.80
N GLY A 67 -14.57 7.20 -3.23
CA GLY A 67 -13.15 7.05 -3.52
C GLY A 67 -12.29 7.05 -2.26
N ASP A 68 -11.15 6.39 -2.35
CA ASP A 68 -10.04 6.56 -1.41
C ASP A 68 -9.06 7.65 -1.89
N GLU A 69 -8.09 8.01 -1.04
CA GLU A 69 -6.96 8.83 -1.47
C GLU A 69 -6.18 8.13 -2.59
N ASP A 70 -5.98 6.81 -2.51
CA ASP A 70 -5.51 6.02 -3.63
C ASP A 70 -6.59 5.97 -4.72
N ILE A 71 -6.31 6.54 -5.90
CA ILE A 71 -7.29 6.60 -7.00
C ILE A 71 -7.69 5.22 -7.54
N ARG A 72 -6.94 4.16 -7.20
CA ARG A 72 -7.28 2.78 -7.56
C ARG A 72 -8.28 2.19 -6.57
N LYS A 73 -8.37 2.73 -5.36
CA LYS A 73 -9.16 2.17 -4.28
C LYS A 73 -10.47 2.92 -4.09
N PHE A 74 -11.46 2.18 -3.62
CA PHE A 74 -12.78 2.68 -3.33
C PHE A 74 -13.42 1.86 -2.22
N TYR A 75 -14.44 2.44 -1.63
CA TYR A 75 -15.23 1.80 -0.60
C TYR A 75 -16.65 1.55 -1.10
N PHE A 76 -17.27 0.51 -0.58
CA PHE A 76 -18.72 0.32 -0.64
C PHE A 76 -19.21 -0.18 0.72
N CYS A 77 -20.48 0.07 1.02
CA CYS A 77 -21.07 -0.36 2.29
C CYS A 77 -21.70 -1.74 2.16
N PHE A 78 -21.50 -2.57 3.18
CA PHE A 78 -22.22 -3.82 3.34
C PHE A 78 -22.56 -4.02 4.82
N ASP A 79 -23.85 -4.14 5.16
CA ASP A 79 -24.33 -4.25 6.55
C ASP A 79 -23.76 -3.17 7.50
N ASN A 80 -23.72 -1.90 7.06
CA ASN A 80 -23.13 -0.76 7.77
C ASN A 80 -21.61 -0.85 8.02
N VAL A 81 -20.93 -1.81 7.39
CA VAL A 81 -19.48 -1.95 7.42
C VAL A 81 -18.89 -1.49 6.09
N PRO A 82 -17.98 -0.49 6.10
CA PRO A 82 -17.29 -0.09 4.89
C PRO A 82 -16.28 -1.17 4.48
N ILE A 83 -16.34 -1.59 3.23
CA ILE A 83 -15.42 -2.54 2.63
C ILE A 83 -14.55 -1.80 1.62
N LEU A 84 -13.24 -1.83 1.83
CA LEU A 84 -12.24 -1.32 0.88
C LEU A 84 -12.01 -2.34 -0.23
N SER A 85 -11.99 -1.88 -1.46
CA SER A 85 -11.68 -2.65 -2.67
C SER A 85 -10.77 -1.84 -3.58
N GLU A 86 -10.10 -2.51 -4.51
CA GLU A 86 -9.17 -1.91 -5.47
C GLU A 86 -9.58 -2.27 -6.90
N CYS A 87 -9.41 -1.32 -7.83
CA CYS A 87 -9.53 -1.52 -9.25
C CYS A 87 -8.35 -2.35 -9.80
N GLU A 88 -8.56 -3.02 -10.92
CA GLU A 88 -7.47 -3.71 -11.61
C GLU A 88 -6.40 -2.73 -12.12
N GLU A 89 -5.19 -3.21 -12.36
CA GLU A 89 -4.09 -2.39 -12.89
C GLU A 89 -4.48 -1.70 -14.20
N GLY A 90 -4.21 -0.40 -14.30
CA GLY A 90 -4.61 0.43 -15.44
C GLY A 90 -6.07 0.91 -15.40
N TYR A 91 -6.83 0.53 -14.38
CA TYR A 91 -8.17 1.04 -14.08
C TYR A 91 -8.16 1.86 -12.79
N TYR A 92 -9.01 2.88 -12.74
CA TYR A 92 -9.06 3.83 -11.63
C TYR A 92 -10.50 4.17 -11.29
N PHE A 93 -10.78 4.37 -10.01
CA PHE A 93 -12.12 4.65 -9.54
C PHE A 93 -12.53 6.08 -9.90
N VAL A 94 -13.75 6.21 -10.42
CA VAL A 94 -14.42 7.48 -10.70
C VAL A 94 -15.78 7.48 -10.04
N LYS A 95 -16.16 8.63 -9.49
CA LYS A 95 -17.53 8.89 -9.06
C LYS A 95 -17.93 10.29 -9.48
N ASN A 96 -18.69 10.39 -10.56
CA ASN A 96 -19.26 11.64 -11.03
C ASN A 96 -20.76 11.46 -11.34
N ALA A 97 -21.42 12.48 -11.90
CA ALA A 97 -22.86 12.45 -12.19
C ALA A 97 -23.28 11.43 -13.26
N THR A 98 -22.33 10.94 -14.06
CA THR A 98 -22.56 10.08 -15.22
C THR A 98 -22.01 8.66 -14.99
N ASP A 99 -20.80 8.56 -14.43
CA ASP A 99 -20.05 7.33 -14.29
C ASP A 99 -19.70 7.07 -12.81
N SER A 100 -19.88 5.83 -12.38
CA SER A 100 -19.43 5.35 -11.07
C SER A 100 -18.82 3.96 -11.20
N GLY A 101 -17.57 3.81 -10.78
CA GLY A 101 -16.83 2.54 -10.83
C GLY A 101 -15.43 2.69 -11.40
N CYS A 102 -14.80 1.56 -11.72
CA CYS A 102 -13.45 1.50 -12.27
C CYS A 102 -13.47 1.78 -13.78
N LEU A 103 -12.78 2.83 -14.22
CA LEU A 103 -12.61 3.20 -15.62
C LEU A 103 -11.15 3.00 -16.05
N PRO A 104 -10.90 2.57 -17.31
CA PRO A 104 -9.53 2.49 -17.82
C PRO A 104 -8.89 3.88 -17.89
N ALA A 105 -7.57 3.95 -17.73
CA ALA A 105 -6.77 5.18 -17.75
C ALA A 105 -7.17 6.15 -18.89
N LYS A 106 -7.42 5.63 -20.09
CA LYS A 106 -7.77 6.42 -21.28
C LYS A 106 -9.08 7.21 -21.18
N LEU A 107 -9.96 6.84 -20.26
CA LEU A 107 -11.23 7.53 -20.00
C LEU A 107 -11.17 8.42 -18.74
N MET A 108 -10.06 8.38 -18.01
CA MET A 108 -9.84 9.24 -16.85
C MET A 108 -9.56 10.68 -17.27
N ASN A 109 -9.75 11.60 -16.33
CA ASN A 109 -9.22 12.95 -16.48
C ASN A 109 -7.69 12.87 -16.67
N PRO A 110 -7.11 13.42 -17.76
CA PRO A 110 -5.68 13.39 -18.03
C PRO A 110 -4.80 13.99 -16.93
N ALA A 111 -5.37 14.85 -16.08
CA ALA A 111 -4.67 15.35 -14.90
C ALA A 111 -4.38 14.22 -13.90
N CYS A 112 -5.24 13.23 -13.77
CA CYS A 112 -5.19 12.18 -12.73
C CYS A 112 -4.34 10.97 -13.09
N VAL A 113 -3.98 10.79 -14.37
CA VAL A 113 -3.29 9.60 -14.85
C VAL A 113 -2.19 9.99 -15.83
N ASN A 114 -1.27 9.06 -16.10
CA ASN A 114 -0.26 9.22 -17.12
C ASN A 114 -0.80 8.65 -18.44
N LEU A 115 -0.97 9.50 -19.44
CA LEU A 115 -1.40 9.11 -20.78
C LEU A 115 -0.22 9.23 -21.76
N ASP A 116 -0.18 8.32 -22.73
CA ASP A 116 0.74 8.34 -23.87
C ASP A 116 2.22 8.44 -23.46
N VAL A 117 2.60 7.78 -22.36
CA VAL A 117 3.97 7.80 -21.87
C VAL A 117 4.84 6.93 -22.76
N THR A 118 5.87 7.55 -23.33
CA THR A 118 6.91 6.82 -24.08
C THR A 118 8.19 6.75 -23.25
N VAL A 119 8.61 5.55 -22.88
CA VAL A 119 9.89 5.33 -22.20
C VAL A 119 11.01 5.52 -23.20
N GLY A 120 11.87 6.50 -22.96
CA GLY A 120 12.99 6.82 -23.82
C GLY A 120 14.19 5.87 -23.59
N PRO A 121 15.14 5.83 -24.54
CA PRO A 121 16.34 5.01 -24.42
C PRO A 121 17.22 5.49 -23.25
N CYS A 122 18.06 4.59 -22.75
CA CYS A 122 19.02 4.86 -21.67
C CYS A 122 20.22 5.66 -22.16
N THR A 123 19.97 6.94 -22.46
CA THR A 123 20.96 7.93 -22.91
C THR A 123 20.64 9.30 -22.31
N GLY A 124 21.64 10.17 -22.20
CA GLY A 124 21.44 11.55 -21.72
C GLY A 124 20.76 11.60 -20.35
N ASN A 125 19.71 12.42 -20.21
CA ASN A 125 19.00 12.61 -18.94
C ASN A 125 18.31 11.33 -18.42
N ASN A 126 17.95 10.39 -19.29
CA ASN A 126 17.30 9.14 -18.89
C ASN A 126 18.24 8.20 -18.12
N LEU A 127 19.56 8.38 -18.24
CA LEU A 127 20.54 7.68 -17.42
C LEU A 127 20.65 8.23 -16.00
N LEU A 128 20.35 9.52 -15.84
CA LEU A 128 20.56 10.23 -14.59
C LEU A 128 19.31 10.28 -13.73
N GLN A 129 18.14 10.03 -14.32
CA GLN A 129 16.85 10.20 -13.65
C GLN A 129 15.86 9.10 -14.06
N PRO A 130 15.00 8.68 -13.13
CA PRO A 130 13.89 7.80 -13.46
C PRO A 130 12.95 8.41 -14.51
N GLN A 131 12.28 7.55 -15.25
CA GLN A 131 11.26 7.89 -16.23
C GLN A 131 9.89 7.42 -15.71
N VAL A 132 8.85 8.15 -16.10
CA VAL A 132 7.46 7.86 -15.72
C VAL A 132 6.98 6.58 -16.40
N SER A 133 6.11 5.80 -15.76
CA SER A 133 5.37 4.69 -16.38
C SER A 133 3.89 5.07 -16.59
N GLU A 134 3.21 4.35 -17.48
CA GLU A 134 1.74 4.44 -17.62
C GLU A 134 1.03 3.92 -16.36
N VAL A 135 1.63 2.91 -15.70
CA VAL A 135 1.20 2.42 -14.39
C VAL A 135 1.73 3.38 -13.32
N LEU A 136 0.84 4.03 -12.58
CA LEU A 136 1.23 5.14 -11.69
C LEU A 136 2.15 4.72 -10.55
N THR A 137 2.03 3.49 -10.08
CA THR A 137 2.88 2.90 -9.04
C THR A 137 4.24 2.46 -9.57
N ASN A 138 4.48 2.53 -10.88
CA ASN A 138 5.72 2.08 -11.50
C ASN A 138 6.53 3.24 -12.08
N PHE A 139 7.82 2.98 -12.27
CA PHE A 139 8.76 3.88 -12.93
C PHE A 139 9.87 3.09 -13.60
N TRP A 140 10.54 3.71 -14.55
CA TRP A 140 11.61 3.09 -15.32
C TRP A 140 12.97 3.67 -14.94
N LEU A 141 13.96 2.80 -14.75
CA LEU A 141 15.36 3.18 -14.51
C LEU A 141 16.28 2.64 -15.59
N CYS A 142 17.32 3.40 -15.85
CA CYS A 142 18.44 2.97 -16.67
C CYS A 142 19.60 2.54 -15.77
N ARG A 143 20.14 1.35 -16.02
CA ARG A 143 21.26 0.80 -15.24
C ARG A 143 22.61 1.20 -15.84
N GLU A 144 22.67 1.33 -17.16
CA GLU A 144 23.87 1.68 -17.91
C GLU A 144 23.48 2.29 -19.27
N GLU A 145 24.43 2.98 -19.91
CA GLU A 145 24.21 3.64 -21.21
C GLU A 145 23.95 2.62 -22.32
N GLY A 146 22.88 2.86 -23.09
CA GLY A 146 22.47 2.00 -24.19
C GLY A 146 21.72 0.72 -23.80
N ALA A 147 21.59 0.42 -22.51
CA ALA A 147 20.78 -0.72 -22.06
C ALA A 147 19.27 -0.47 -22.21
N ALA A 148 18.49 -1.55 -22.11
CA ALA A 148 17.04 -1.45 -21.98
C ALA A 148 16.67 -0.88 -20.60
N PRO A 149 15.74 0.09 -20.52
CA PRO A 149 15.18 0.54 -19.25
C PRO A 149 14.54 -0.64 -18.50
N VAL A 150 14.61 -0.60 -17.18
CA VAL A 150 14.01 -1.61 -16.29
C VAL A 150 12.89 -0.95 -15.50
N GLU A 151 11.70 -1.56 -15.53
CA GLU A 151 10.56 -1.12 -14.73
C GLU A 151 10.71 -1.59 -13.29
N LEU A 152 10.38 -0.71 -12.36
CA LEU A 152 10.35 -0.96 -10.93
C LEU A 152 9.04 -0.40 -10.37
N THR A 153 8.60 -0.96 -9.25
CA THR A 153 7.40 -0.54 -8.53
C THR A 153 7.80 0.24 -7.28
N CYS A 154 7.05 1.29 -6.98
CA CYS A 154 7.15 2.03 -5.74
C CYS A 154 6.83 1.13 -4.53
N PRO A 155 7.24 1.53 -3.32
CA PRO A 155 6.74 0.91 -2.09
C PRO A 155 5.20 0.88 -2.04
N GLU A 156 4.66 -0.01 -1.20
CA GLU A 156 3.22 -0.13 -1.02
C GLU A 156 2.56 1.22 -0.69
N ASP A 157 1.35 1.43 -1.20
CA ASP A 157 0.56 2.65 -1.04
C ASP A 157 1.25 3.95 -1.51
N GLN A 158 2.29 3.85 -2.34
CA GLN A 158 2.96 4.98 -2.96
C GLN A 158 2.83 5.00 -4.48
N VAL A 159 3.02 6.18 -5.04
CA VAL A 159 2.88 6.49 -6.45
C VAL A 159 4.07 7.32 -6.94
N PHE A 160 4.52 7.07 -8.17
CA PHE A 160 5.67 7.76 -8.73
C PHE A 160 5.30 9.15 -9.27
N ILE A 161 6.04 10.18 -8.86
CA ILE A 161 5.89 11.56 -9.32
C ILE A 161 7.19 12.02 -9.97
N LYS A 162 7.06 12.59 -11.18
CA LYS A 162 8.10 13.37 -11.86
C LYS A 162 7.50 14.64 -12.43
N GLN A 163 7.22 15.61 -11.56
CA GLN A 163 6.54 16.87 -11.93
C GLN A 163 6.81 17.95 -10.86
N ASP A 164 6.88 19.21 -11.27
CA ASP A 164 6.92 20.38 -10.35
C ASP A 164 7.99 20.30 -9.23
N GLY A 165 9.14 19.71 -9.55
CA GLY A 165 10.27 19.56 -8.62
C GLY A 165 10.23 18.27 -7.78
N TYR A 166 9.15 17.49 -7.86
CA TYR A 166 9.05 16.16 -7.26
C TYR A 166 9.67 15.12 -8.19
N LEU A 167 10.48 14.22 -7.62
CA LEU A 167 11.07 13.08 -8.33
C LEU A 167 11.23 11.91 -7.36
N GLY A 168 10.36 10.89 -7.48
CA GLY A 168 10.38 9.72 -6.60
C GLY A 168 8.99 9.15 -6.31
N CYS A 169 8.93 8.25 -5.35
CA CYS A 169 7.68 7.67 -4.85
C CYS A 169 7.18 8.49 -3.66
N PHE A 170 5.91 8.87 -3.70
CA PHE A 170 5.23 9.68 -2.69
C PHE A 170 3.86 9.09 -2.36
N ASP A 171 3.22 9.58 -1.30
CA ASP A 171 1.84 9.22 -0.99
C ASP A 171 0.84 9.76 -2.04
N TRP A 172 -0.36 9.16 -2.06
CA TRP A 172 -1.41 9.51 -2.99
C TRP A 172 -1.98 10.92 -2.78
N GLN A 173 -1.97 11.44 -1.54
CA GLN A 173 -2.41 12.79 -1.24
C GLN A 173 -1.50 13.82 -1.94
N THR A 174 -0.19 13.63 -1.87
CA THR A 174 0.83 14.43 -2.55
C THR A 174 0.65 14.35 -4.06
N TYR A 175 0.47 13.15 -4.61
CA TYR A 175 0.21 12.97 -6.04
C TYR A 175 -1.00 13.77 -6.51
N ARG A 176 -2.14 13.63 -5.83
CA ARG A 176 -3.37 14.35 -6.15
C ARG A 176 -3.17 15.86 -6.10
N SER A 177 -2.44 16.36 -5.10
CA SER A 177 -2.11 17.78 -4.97
C SER A 177 -1.25 18.28 -6.13
N VAL A 178 -0.15 17.58 -6.46
CA VAL A 178 0.77 17.96 -7.55
C VAL A 178 0.07 17.89 -8.92
N ARG A 179 -0.81 16.91 -9.10
CA ARG A 179 -1.53 16.68 -10.35
C ARG A 179 -2.79 17.52 -10.51
N GLY A 180 -3.26 18.18 -9.46
CA GLY A 180 -4.55 18.88 -9.48
C GLY A 180 -5.74 17.92 -9.65
N CYS A 181 -5.65 16.72 -9.08
CA CYS A 181 -6.67 15.67 -9.14
C CYS A 181 -7.24 15.36 -7.74
N PRO A 182 -8.13 16.20 -7.19
CA PRO A 182 -8.67 16.00 -5.85
C PRO A 182 -9.46 14.69 -5.75
N ALA A 183 -9.53 14.12 -4.54
CA ALA A 183 -10.39 12.97 -4.24
C ALA A 183 -11.86 13.32 -4.48
N GLN A 184 -12.63 12.34 -4.97
CA GLN A 184 -14.05 12.47 -5.35
C GLN A 184 -14.94 11.74 -4.35
#